data_AF-A0A450X1A0-F1
#
_entry.id   AF-A0A450X1A0-F1
#
_cell.length_a   1.000
_cell.length_b   1.000
_cell.length_c   1.000
_cell.angle_alpha   90.00
_cell.angle_beta   90.00
_cell.angle_gamma   90.00
#
_symmetry.space_group_name_H-M   'P 1'
#
loop_
_entity.id
_entity.type
_entity.pdbx_description
1 polymer ?
#
loop_
_entity_poly.entity_id
_entity_poly.type
_entity_poly.pdbx_seq_one_letter_code
_entity_poly.pdbx_strand_id
1 'polypeptide(L)'
;MRLEFHVAVNNEKNGDTKISFLEWLDEQSDRDDPIGDLSKDVKRDKRSSNVPNDKDSWIEHLKLAGACLDVIEALEEAWDEYES
;
A
#
# COMPACT_ATOMS: atom_id res chain seq x y z
N MET A 1 18.59 25.48 -15.94
CA MET A 1 19.25 24.49 -15.05
C MET A 1 18.33 23.29 -15.00
N ARG A 2 18.80 22.17 -15.54
CA ARG A 2 18.04 20.93 -15.75
C ARG A 2 17.90 20.21 -14.41
N LEU A 3 16.69 19.84 -14.02
CA LEU A 3 16.43 18.73 -13.11
C LEU A 3 15.51 17.78 -13.87
N GLU A 4 16.14 16.84 -14.57
CA GLU A 4 15.45 15.71 -15.16
C GLU A 4 15.24 14.68 -14.04
N PHE A 5 14.03 14.63 -13.49
CA PHE A 5 13.61 13.45 -12.72
C PHE A 5 13.19 12.38 -13.72
N HIS A 6 14.19 11.66 -14.25
CA HIS A 6 13.97 10.36 -14.84
C HIS A 6 13.78 9.36 -13.69
N VAL A 7 12.54 9.04 -13.36
CA VAL A 7 12.18 7.73 -12.83
C VAL A 7 11.01 7.23 -13.68
N ALA A 8 11.36 6.76 -14.88
CA ALA A 8 10.48 5.86 -15.61
C ALA A 8 10.56 4.49 -14.92
N VAL A 9 9.65 4.22 -13.99
CA VAL A 9 9.28 2.83 -13.71
C VAL A 9 8.42 2.38 -14.89
N ASN A 10 9.08 1.82 -15.89
CA ASN A 10 8.41 1.06 -16.93
C ASN A 10 7.86 -0.21 -16.28
N ASN A 11 6.56 -0.22 -15.97
CA ASN A 11 5.84 -1.46 -15.67
C ASN A 11 4.85 -1.76 -16.80
N GLU A 12 5.39 -2.07 -17.98
CA GLU A 12 4.61 -2.66 -19.07
C GLU A 12 4.42 -4.15 -18.80
N LYS A 13 3.39 -4.53 -18.03
CA LYS A 13 2.90 -5.92 -17.97
C LYS A 13 1.38 -6.01 -17.76
N ASN A 14 0.73 -6.36 -18.88
CA ASN A 14 -0.51 -7.13 -19.01
C ASN A 14 -1.86 -6.42 -18.85
N GLY A 15 -2.59 -6.36 -19.98
CA GLY A 15 -4.03 -6.14 -20.00
C GLY A 15 -4.76 -7.15 -19.09
N ASP A 16 -5.72 -6.63 -18.33
CA ASP A 16 -6.64 -7.35 -17.44
C ASP A 16 -6.01 -8.01 -16.19
N THR A 17 -4.99 -7.40 -15.58
CA THR A 17 -4.48 -7.79 -14.24
C THR A 17 -4.62 -6.63 -13.26
N LYS A 18 -5.59 -6.71 -12.33
CA LYS A 18 -5.67 -5.79 -11.18
C LYS A 18 -4.33 -5.84 -10.43
N ILE A 19 -3.68 -4.69 -10.25
CA ILE A 19 -2.52 -4.53 -9.36
C ILE A 19 -2.89 -5.06 -7.96
N SER A 20 -1.93 -5.61 -7.22
CA SER A 20 -2.22 -6.00 -5.83
C SER A 20 -2.38 -4.77 -4.94
N PHE A 21 -3.10 -4.91 -3.82
CA PHE A 21 -3.22 -3.87 -2.81
C PHE A 21 -1.85 -3.41 -2.30
N LEU A 22 -0.90 -4.34 -2.13
CA LEU A 22 0.47 -3.99 -1.74
C LEU A 22 1.14 -3.06 -2.76
N GLU A 23 1.00 -3.37 -4.05
CA GLU A 23 1.57 -2.55 -5.12
C GLU A 23 0.89 -1.18 -5.19
N TRP A 24 -0.45 -1.15 -5.12
CA TRP A 24 -1.21 0.11 -5.07
C TRP A 24 -0.85 0.95 -3.85
N LEU A 25 -0.68 0.31 -2.69
CA LEU A 25 -0.33 0.98 -1.44
C LEU A 25 1.09 1.55 -1.50
N ASP A 26 2.05 0.89 -2.17
CA ASP A 26 3.41 1.43 -2.36
C ASP A 26 3.39 2.76 -3.11
N GLU A 27 2.47 2.92 -4.07
CA GLU A 27 2.27 4.18 -4.82
C GLU A 27 1.74 5.32 -3.93
N GLN A 28 1.11 5.00 -2.79
CA GLN A 28 0.58 5.99 -1.84
C GLN A 28 1.65 6.59 -0.90
N SER A 29 2.91 6.15 -1.00
CA SER A 29 3.98 6.55 -0.06
C SER A 29 4.35 8.04 -0.07
N ASP A 30 3.90 8.80 -1.07
CA ASP A 30 4.11 10.26 -1.16
C ASP A 30 3.02 11.08 -0.46
N ARG A 31 1.94 10.44 0.04
CA ARG A 31 0.84 11.14 0.74
C ARG A 31 1.26 11.60 2.15
N ASP A 32 0.75 12.77 2.54
CA ASP A 32 0.84 13.34 3.90
C ASP A 32 -0.47 13.08 4.68
N ASP A 33 -1.01 11.86 4.52
CA ASP A 33 -2.26 11.40 5.13
C ASP A 33 -2.00 10.06 5.86
N PRO A 34 -2.94 9.57 6.71
CA PRO A 34 -2.81 8.27 7.38
C PRO A 34 -2.51 7.09 6.44
N ILE A 35 -3.02 7.12 5.20
CA ILE A 35 -2.74 6.12 4.16
C ILE A 35 -1.28 6.18 3.70
N GLY A 36 -0.70 7.38 3.57
CA GLY A 36 0.70 7.57 3.22
C GLY A 36 1.65 7.12 4.33
N ASP A 37 1.29 7.38 5.60
CA ASP A 37 2.03 6.84 6.74
C ASP A 37 1.95 5.31 6.81
N LEU A 38 0.76 4.74 6.63
CA LEU A 38 0.56 3.28 6.54
C LEU A 38 1.42 2.67 5.42
N SER A 39 1.44 3.29 4.25
CA SER A 39 2.28 2.86 3.12
C SER A 39 3.77 2.83 3.48
N LYS A 40 4.28 3.90 4.10
CA LYS A 40 5.69 3.97 4.53
C LYS A 40 6.02 2.87 5.56
N ASP A 41 5.13 2.59 6.49
CA ASP A 41 5.31 1.54 7.49
C ASP A 41 5.29 0.13 6.87
N VAL A 42 4.31 -0.14 6.01
CA VAL A 42 4.17 -1.41 5.28
C VAL A 42 5.36 -1.68 4.37
N LYS A 43 5.89 -0.65 3.70
CA LYS A 43 7.09 -0.73 2.85
C LYS A 43 8.34 -1.08 3.65
N ARG A 44 8.41 -0.66 4.91
CA ARG A 44 9.52 -0.99 5.83
C ARG A 44 9.36 -2.38 6.43
N ASP A 45 8.14 -2.87 6.60
CA ASP A 45 7.85 -4.21 7.10
C ASP A 45 8.04 -5.27 6.00
N LYS A 46 9.14 -6.01 6.06
CA LYS A 46 9.41 -7.11 5.11
C LYS A 46 8.40 -8.27 5.20
N ARG A 47 7.56 -8.33 6.23
CA ARG A 47 6.55 -9.37 6.36
C ARG A 47 5.31 -9.07 5.51
N SER A 48 5.11 -7.81 5.13
CA SER A 48 3.99 -7.36 4.32
C SER A 48 3.95 -8.01 2.94
N SER A 49 5.11 -8.38 2.37
CA SER A 49 5.20 -9.06 1.08
C SER A 49 4.61 -10.47 1.06
N ASN A 50 4.33 -11.06 2.24
CA ASN A 50 3.72 -12.38 2.36
C ASN A 50 2.23 -12.31 2.70
N VAL A 51 1.67 -11.10 2.87
CA VAL A 51 0.26 -10.94 3.20
C VAL A 51 -0.56 -11.20 1.95
N PRO A 52 -1.54 -12.12 2.01
CA PRO A 52 -2.49 -12.34 0.92
C PRO A 52 -3.19 -11.05 0.48
N ASN A 53 -3.58 -10.99 -0.80
CA ASN A 53 -4.23 -9.81 -1.37
C ASN A 53 -5.73 -9.74 -1.03
N ASP A 54 -6.06 -9.73 0.26
CA ASP A 54 -7.41 -9.59 0.78
C ASP A 54 -7.46 -8.76 2.07
N LYS A 55 -8.56 -8.00 2.23
CA LYS A 55 -8.73 -7.04 3.32
C LYS A 55 -8.57 -7.68 4.69
N ASP A 56 -9.20 -8.84 4.89
CA ASP A 56 -9.18 -9.56 6.17
C ASP A 56 -7.77 -9.99 6.58
N SER A 57 -6.96 -10.51 5.63
CA SER A 57 -5.57 -10.89 5.89
C SER A 57 -4.70 -9.69 6.25
N TRP A 58 -4.94 -8.54 5.61
CA TRP A 58 -4.26 -7.29 5.93
C TRP A 58 -4.63 -6.76 7.32
N ILE A 59 -5.91 -6.79 7.66
CA ILE A 59 -6.40 -6.43 9.01
C ILE A 59 -5.79 -7.37 10.06
N GLU A 60 -5.78 -8.68 9.80
CA GLU A 60 -5.19 -9.66 10.72
C GLU A 60 -3.68 -9.43 10.89
N HIS A 61 -2.95 -9.19 9.80
CA HIS A 61 -1.52 -8.88 9.83
C HIS A 61 -1.23 -7.65 10.71
N LEU A 62 -1.98 -6.55 10.52
CA LEU A 62 -1.84 -5.34 11.32
C LEU A 62 -2.18 -5.56 12.80
N LYS A 63 -3.24 -6.32 13.10
CA LYS A 63 -3.60 -6.68 14.48
C LYS A 63 -2.50 -7.51 15.14
N LEU A 64 -1.92 -8.47 14.43
CA LEU A 64 -0.80 -9.28 14.93
C LEU A 64 0.47 -8.46 15.13
N ALA A 65 0.66 -7.40 14.32
CA ALA A 65 1.73 -6.42 14.50
C ALA A 65 1.49 -5.44 15.66
N GLY A 66 0.31 -5.45 16.29
CA GLY A 66 -0.06 -4.55 17.38
C GLY A 66 -0.53 -3.18 16.93
N ALA A 67 -1.06 -3.06 15.71
CA ALA A 67 -1.61 -1.81 15.19
C ALA A 67 -2.78 -1.30 16.06
N CYS A 68 -2.87 0.01 16.22
CA CYS A 68 -4.01 0.66 16.88
C CYS A 68 -5.22 0.77 15.94
N LEU A 69 -6.37 1.16 16.50
CA LEU A 69 -7.62 1.29 15.74
C LEU A 69 -7.48 2.27 14.58
N ASP A 70 -6.79 3.41 14.77
CA ASP A 70 -6.59 4.41 13.72
C ASP A 70 -5.88 3.83 12.47
N VAL A 71 -4.90 2.93 12.67
CA VAL A 71 -4.17 2.28 11.57
C VAL A 71 -5.06 1.26 10.85
N ILE A 72 -5.96 0.60 11.59
CA ILE A 72 -6.96 -0.29 11.00
C ILE A 72 -7.95 0.53 10.17
N GLU A 73 -8.47 1.63 10.70
CA GLU A 73 -9.39 2.54 9.98
C GLU A 73 -8.73 3.08 8.71
N ALA A 74 -7.47 3.53 8.78
CA ALA A 74 -6.72 3.98 7.61
C ALA A 74 -6.53 2.88 6.56
N LEU A 75 -6.33 1.62 6.98
CA LEU A 75 -6.28 0.49 6.05
C LEU A 75 -7.66 0.22 5.42
N GLU A 76 -8.76 0.36 6.16
CA GLU A 76 -10.10 0.20 5.60
C GLU A 76 -10.43 1.26 4.57
N GLU A 77 -10.08 2.53 4.82
CA GLU A 77 -10.21 3.62 3.86
C GLU A 77 -9.32 3.39 2.63
N ALA A 78 -8.07 2.98 2.83
CA ALA A 78 -7.15 2.64 1.75
C ALA A 78 -7.70 1.50 0.87
N TRP A 79 -8.34 0.50 1.48
CA TRP A 79 -8.92 -0.63 0.74
C TRP A 79 -10.14 -0.22 -0.08
N ASP A 80 -10.97 0.69 0.44
CA ASP A 80 -12.10 1.26 -0.30
C ASP A 80 -11.62 2.06 -1.52
N GLU A 81 -10.60 2.90 -1.34
CA GLU A 81 -9.95 3.64 -2.44
C GLU A 81 -9.35 2.70 -3.50
N TYR A 82 -8.77 1.57 -3.09
CA TYR A 82 -8.19 0.57 -3.99
C TYR A 82 -9.25 -0.21 -4.80
N GLU A 83 -10.43 -0.47 -4.23
CA GLU A 83 -11.50 -1.22 -4.91
C GLU A 83 -12.43 -0.36 -5.76
N SER A 84 -12.40 0.97 -5.60
CA SER A 84 -13.19 1.93 -6.38
C SER A 84 -12.74 2.08 -7.84
#